data_AF-A0AAV7Y4I5-F1
#
_entry.id   AF-A0AAV7Y4I5-F1
#
_cell.length_a   1.000
_cell.length_b   1.000
_cell.length_c   1.000
_cell.angle_alpha   90.00
_cell.angle_beta   90.00
_cell.angle_gamma   90.00
#
_symmetry.space_group_name_H-M   'P 1'
#
loop_
_entity.id
_entity.type
_entity.pdbx_description
1 polymer ?
#
loop_
_entity_poly.entity_id
_entity_poly.type
_entity_poly.pdbx_seq_one_letter_code
_entity_poly.pdbx_strand_id
1 'polypeptide(L)'
;MPNIFEIRKKPCKINTDEKYFDESTVILLGDVNIAVKNSVIKEKTLMLGNLIEIVKNLSNSFPMYIEESLKSILPLLKFYFDTHISLLAAFDLPLLIKSASNCLKNYEKGNEN
;
A
#
# COMPACT_ATOMS: atom_id res chain seq x y z
N MET A 1 4.55 3.96 17.72
CA MET A 1 4.48 3.75 16.25
C MET A 1 4.25 5.11 15.61
N PRO A 2 5.10 5.58 14.68
CA PRO A 2 4.86 6.86 14.03
C PRO A 2 3.71 6.72 13.02
N ASN A 3 2.75 7.64 13.13
CA ASN A 3 1.53 7.68 12.34
C ASN A 3 1.88 8.14 10.91
N ILE A 4 1.73 7.26 9.90
CA ILE A 4 2.14 7.52 8.51
C ILE A 4 1.20 8.52 7.80
N PHE A 5 0.04 8.86 8.40
CA PHE A 5 -0.93 9.80 7.86
C PHE A 5 -0.83 11.19 8.50
N GLU A 6 0.37 11.76 8.62
CA GLU A 6 0.49 13.19 8.91
C GLU A 6 0.41 13.98 7.61
N ILE A 7 -0.80 14.10 7.04
CA ILE A 7 -1.08 15.15 6.04
C ILE A 7 -0.96 16.46 6.82
N ARG A 8 0.24 17.05 6.82
CA ARG A 8 0.49 18.35 7.45
C ARG A 8 -0.36 19.40 6.73
N LYS A 9 -1.54 19.70 7.29
CA LYS A 9 -2.32 20.90 6.98
C LYS A 9 -1.58 22.12 7.52
N LYS A 10 -0.36 22.39 7.04
CA LYS A 10 0.25 23.71 7.22
C LYS A 10 -0.29 24.60 6.09
N PRO A 11 -0.76 25.82 6.38
CA PRO A 11 -0.89 26.80 5.32
C PRO A 11 0.50 26.94 4.68
N CYS A 12 0.61 26.68 3.38
CA CYS A 12 1.85 26.83 2.64
C CYS A 12 2.26 28.30 2.67
N LYS A 13 2.96 28.73 3.73
CA LYS A 13 3.94 29.79 3.63
C LYS A 13 5.11 29.18 2.88
N ILE A 14 5.24 29.56 1.62
CA ILE A 14 6.35 29.16 0.75
C ILE A 14 7.61 29.75 1.39
N ASN A 15 8.27 28.97 2.24
CA ASN A 15 9.67 29.18 2.58
C ASN A 15 10.47 28.28 1.65
N THR A 16 11.20 28.94 0.77
CA THR A 16 12.15 28.42 -0.20
C THR A 16 13.34 27.77 0.51
N ASP A 17 13.14 26.57 1.07
CA ASP A 17 14.23 25.64 1.32
C ASP A 17 14.35 24.72 0.09
N GLU A 18 15.12 25.18 -0.90
CA GLU A 18 15.25 24.66 -2.28
C GLU A 18 15.74 23.20 -2.41
N LYS A 19 15.98 22.48 -1.31
CA LYS A 19 16.58 21.13 -1.34
C LYS A 19 15.60 19.95 -1.34
N TYR A 20 14.30 20.18 -1.17
CA TYR A 20 13.29 19.10 -1.10
C TYR A 20 12.45 18.89 -2.38
N PHE A 21 12.70 19.70 -3.42
CA PHE A 21 11.87 19.70 -4.63
C PHE A 21 12.32 18.75 -5.74
N ASP A 22 13.50 18.13 -5.64
CA ASP A 22 14.13 17.47 -6.80
C ASP A 22 13.39 16.24 -7.32
N GLU A 23 12.47 15.65 -6.54
CA GLU A 23 11.66 14.48 -6.97
C GLU A 23 10.18 14.56 -6.58
N SER A 24 9.66 15.76 -6.29
CA SER A 24 8.27 15.94 -5.88
C SER A 24 7.42 16.50 -7.03
N THR A 25 6.32 15.82 -7.37
CA THR A 25 5.33 16.35 -8.32
C THR A 25 4.31 17.18 -7.56
N VAL A 26 4.07 18.42 -8.00
CA VAL A 26 3.02 19.27 -7.44
C VAL A 26 1.74 19.07 -8.24
N ILE A 27 0.66 18.70 -7.55
CA ILE A 27 -0.68 18.52 -8.12
C ILE A 27 -1.55 19.66 -7.61
N LEU A 28 -2.25 20.34 -8.52
CA LEU A 28 -3.25 21.35 -8.18
C LEU A 28 -4.60 20.67 -7.93
N LEU A 29 -5.15 20.82 -6.72
CA LEU A 29 -6.47 20.33 -6.35
C LEU A 29 -7.34 21.52 -5.94
N GLY A 30 -8.08 22.07 -6.92
CA GLY A 30 -8.79 23.33 -6.73
C GLY A 30 -7.80 24.49 -6.50
N ASP A 31 -7.94 25.18 -5.38
CA ASP A 31 -7.07 26.30 -5.00
C ASP A 31 -5.84 25.86 -4.16
N VAL A 32 -5.64 24.56 -3.98
CA VAL A 32 -4.57 24.00 -3.13
C VAL A 32 -3.50 23.30 -3.96
N ASN A 33 -2.24 23.65 -3.72
CA ASN A 33 -1.07 22.96 -4.26
C ASN A 33 -0.63 21.83 -3.32
N ILE A 34 -0.63 20.60 -3.81
CA ILE A 34 -0.20 19.42 -3.06
C ILE A 34 1.11 18.91 -3.64
N ALA A 35 2.19 18.95 -2.86
CA ALA A 35 3.45 18.34 -3.25
C ALA A 35 3.44 16.85 -2.88
N VAL A 36 3.64 15.99 -3.88
CA VAL A 36 3.67 14.55 -3.74
C VAL A 36 5.08 14.04 -4.01
N LYS A 37 5.67 13.32 -3.04
CA LYS A 37 7.02 12.78 -3.15
C LYS A 37 7.01 11.49 -3.97
N ASN A 38 7.55 11.53 -5.19
CA ASN A 38 7.50 10.38 -6.11
C ASN A 38 8.32 9.18 -5.63
N SER A 39 9.38 9.40 -4.84
CA SER A 39 10.18 8.32 -4.27
C SER A 39 9.32 7.37 -3.41
N VAL A 40 8.41 7.94 -2.60
CA VAL A 40 7.53 7.17 -1.71
C VAL A 40 6.48 6.39 -2.50
N ILE A 41 6.01 6.93 -3.62
CA ILE A 41 5.10 6.24 -4.54
C ILE A 41 5.80 5.04 -5.18
N LYS A 42 7.04 5.22 -5.65
CA LYS A 42 7.85 4.15 -6.23
C LYS A 42 8.12 3.03 -5.23
N GLU A 43 8.50 3.37 -3.99
CA GLU A 43 8.71 2.39 -2.92
C GLU A 43 7.45 1.58 -2.62
N LYS A 44 6.29 2.24 -2.54
CA LYS A 44 4.99 1.56 -2.32
C LYS A 44 4.63 0.62 -3.46
N THR A 45 4.86 1.06 -4.70
CA THR A 45 4.62 0.26 -5.90
C THR A 45 5.49 -1.01 -5.92
N LEU A 46 6.78 -0.85 -5.60
CA LEU A 46 7.72 -1.98 -5.51
C LEU A 46 7.32 -2.94 -4.39
N MET A 47 6.91 -2.43 -3.23
CA MET A 47 6.48 -3.25 -2.10
C MET A 47 5.27 -4.13 -2.44
N LEU A 48 4.27 -3.56 -3.13
CA LEU A 48 3.09 -4.32 -3.60
C LEU A 48 3.49 -5.44 -4.57
N GLY A 49 4.34 -5.13 -5.56
CA GLY A 49 4.85 -6.14 -6.48
C GLY A 49 5.56 -7.30 -5.77
N ASN A 50 6.43 -6.98 -4.81
CA ASN A 50 7.16 -7.98 -4.03
C ASN A 50 6.24 -8.80 -3.11
N LEU A 51 5.22 -8.17 -2.53
CA LEU A 51 4.30 -8.84 -1.61
C LEU A 51 3.58 -10.01 -2.29
N ILE A 52 3.14 -9.85 -3.54
CA ILE A 52 2.49 -10.94 -4.27
C ILE A 52 3.42 -12.11 -4.53
N GLU A 53 4.69 -11.86 -4.83
CA GLU A 53 5.68 -12.91 -4.98
C GLU A 53 5.90 -13.66 -3.66
N ILE A 54 5.97 -12.91 -2.55
CA ILE A 54 6.06 -13.46 -1.20
C ILE A 54 4.84 -14.34 -0.86
N VAL A 55 3.62 -13.89 -1.18
CA VAL A 55 2.37 -14.66 -0.97
C VAL A 55 2.42 -15.98 -1.72
N LYS A 56 2.85 -15.96 -2.99
CA LYS A 56 2.96 -17.16 -3.83
C LYS A 56 3.99 -18.14 -3.27
N ASN A 57 5.13 -17.64 -2.79
CA ASN A 57 6.22 -18.46 -2.27
C ASN A 57 5.91 -19.06 -0.89
N LEU A 58 5.25 -18.30 -0.01
CA LEU A 58 4.94 -18.75 1.35
C LEU A 58 3.70 -19.62 1.45
N SER A 59 2.81 -19.61 0.45
CA SER A 59 1.60 -20.45 0.32
C SER A 59 0.83 -20.73 1.63
N ASN A 60 1.20 -21.78 2.37
CA ASN A 60 0.58 -22.25 3.62
C ASN A 60 1.01 -21.47 4.87
N SER A 61 2.16 -20.79 4.84
CA SER A 61 2.71 -20.02 5.96
C SER A 61 2.35 -18.54 5.87
N PHE A 62 1.86 -18.06 4.73
CA PHE A 62 1.43 -16.67 4.57
C PHE A 62 0.27 -16.20 5.49
N PRO A 63 -0.70 -17.05 5.91
CA PRO A 63 -1.84 -16.63 6.71
C PRO A 63 -1.52 -15.84 7.98
N MET A 64 -0.37 -16.08 8.61
CA MET A 64 0.06 -15.35 9.80
C MET A 64 0.30 -13.84 9.53
N TYR A 65 0.53 -13.46 8.28
CA TYR A 65 0.80 -12.09 7.84
C TYR A 65 -0.39 -11.42 7.16
N ILE A 66 -1.53 -12.12 6.99
CA ILE A 66 -2.68 -11.60 6.24
C ILE A 66 -3.27 -10.35 6.88
N GLU A 67 -3.45 -10.34 8.20
CA GLU A 67 -4.02 -9.19 8.89
C GLU A 67 -3.16 -7.93 8.72
N GLU A 68 -1.84 -8.07 8.87
CA GLU A 68 -0.88 -6.97 8.69
C GLU A 68 -0.80 -6.50 7.23
N SER A 69 -0.83 -7.44 6.28
CA SER A 69 -0.85 -7.15 4.84
C SER A 69 -2.11 -6.37 4.46
N LEU A 70 -3.27 -6.78 4.96
CA LEU A 70 -4.55 -6.10 4.71
C LEU A 70 -4.57 -4.69 5.33
N LYS A 71 -4.06 -4.51 6.56
CA LYS A 71 -3.94 -3.18 7.18
C LYS A 71 -3.10 -2.21 6.34
N SER A 72 -2.10 -2.74 5.62
CA SER A 72 -1.22 -1.96 4.76
C SER A 72 -1.83 -1.65 3.39
N ILE A 73 -2.60 -2.58 2.81
CA ILE A 73 -3.15 -2.47 1.44
C ILE A 73 -4.47 -1.72 1.39
N LEU A 74 -5.36 -1.90 2.37
CA LEU A 74 -6.69 -1.28 2.37
C LEU A 74 -6.64 0.26 2.24
N PRO A 75 -5.70 0.99 2.89
CA PRO A 75 -5.56 2.43 2.68
C PRO A 75 -5.10 2.80 1.26
N LEU A 76 -4.36 1.93 0.58
CA LEU A 76 -3.84 2.18 -0.77
C LEU A 76 -4.95 2.17 -1.84
N LEU A 77 -6.07 1.48 -1.58
CA LEU A 77 -7.26 1.53 -2.43
C LEU A 77 -7.91 2.92 -2.50
N LYS A 78 -7.64 3.77 -1.50
CA LYS A 78 -8.11 5.16 -1.45
C LYS A 78 -7.00 6.15 -1.83
N PHE A 79 -5.90 5.68 -2.42
CA PHE A 79 -4.79 6.54 -2.78
C PHE A 79 -5.04 7.23 -4.12
N TYR A 80 -5.63 8.42 -4.07
CA TYR A 80 -6.05 9.16 -5.27
C TYR A 80 -4.91 9.85 -6.03
N PHE A 81 -3.72 9.97 -5.45
CA PHE A 81 -2.59 10.67 -6.08
C PHE A 81 -1.87 9.82 -7.13
N ASP A 82 -2.06 8.50 -7.10
CA ASP A 82 -1.52 7.58 -8.09
C ASP A 82 -2.51 6.42 -8.30
N THR A 83 -3.12 6.39 -9.49
CA THR A 83 -4.10 5.36 -9.85
C THR A 83 -3.47 3.99 -10.00
N HIS A 84 -2.18 3.90 -10.34
CA HIS A 84 -1.45 2.65 -10.47
C HIS A 84 -1.31 1.94 -9.10
N ILE A 85 -1.02 2.68 -8.03
CA ILE A 85 -1.01 2.12 -6.67
C ILE A 85 -2.39 1.56 -6.28
N SER A 86 -3.45 2.33 -6.54
CA SER A 86 -4.82 1.90 -6.22
C SER A 86 -5.21 0.64 -7.00
N LEU A 87 -4.82 0.56 -8.29
CA LEU A 87 -5.05 -0.61 -9.13
C LEU A 87 -4.27 -1.82 -8.64
N LEU A 88 -2.97 -1.69 -8.34
CA LEU A 88 -2.17 -2.78 -7.80
C LEU A 88 -2.75 -3.32 -6.49
N ALA A 89 -3.08 -2.43 -5.55
CA ALA A 89 -3.73 -2.82 -4.31
C ALA A 89 -5.06 -3.58 -4.55
N ALA A 90 -5.84 -3.17 -5.55
CA ALA A 90 -7.08 -3.85 -5.93
C ALA A 90 -6.83 -5.22 -6.57
N PHE A 91 -5.76 -5.40 -7.34
CA PHE A 91 -5.36 -6.70 -7.89
C PHE A 91 -4.79 -7.64 -6.83
N ASP A 92 -4.13 -7.10 -5.80
CA ASP A 92 -3.48 -7.88 -4.76
C ASP A 92 -4.48 -8.42 -3.73
N LEU A 93 -5.55 -7.67 -3.46
CA LEU A 93 -6.53 -8.00 -2.43
C LEU A 93 -7.19 -9.38 -2.63
N PRO A 94 -7.68 -9.76 -3.84
CA PRO A 94 -8.21 -11.11 -4.09
C PRO A 94 -7.18 -12.22 -3.87
N LEU A 95 -5.90 -11.97 -4.17
CA LEU A 95 -4.84 -12.96 -4.02
C LEU A 95 -4.58 -13.26 -2.53
N LEU A 96 -4.61 -12.23 -1.69
CA LEU A 96 -4.47 -12.37 -0.24
C LEU A 96 -5.66 -13.12 0.37
N ILE A 97 -6.88 -12.79 -0.03
CA ILE A 97 -8.10 -13.47 0.43
C ILE A 97 -8.07 -14.94 -0.01
N LYS A 98 -7.65 -15.22 -1.25
CA LYS A 98 -7.51 -16.59 -1.77
C LYS A 98 -6.48 -17.39 -0.98
N SER A 99 -5.34 -16.79 -0.60
CA SER A 99 -4.35 -17.44 0.27
C SER A 99 -4.95 -17.80 1.64
N ALA A 100 -5.71 -16.89 2.25
CA ALA A 100 -6.44 -17.15 3.50
C ALA A 100 -7.42 -18.33 3.36
N SER A 101 -8.24 -18.31 2.31
CA SER A 101 -9.25 -19.34 2.07
C SER A 101 -8.64 -20.71 1.81
N ASN A 102 -7.52 -20.78 1.09
CA ASN A 102 -6.80 -22.03 0.86
C ASN A 102 -6.26 -22.64 2.16
N CYS A 103 -5.75 -21.80 3.08
CA CYS A 103 -5.32 -22.28 4.39
C CYS A 103 -6.48 -22.88 5.19
N LEU A 104 -7.64 -22.22 5.21
CA LEU A 104 -8.83 -22.73 5.91
C LEU A 104 -9.27 -24.10 5.39
N LYS A 105 -9.32 -24.27 4.06
CA LYS A 105 -9.67 -25.57 3.44
C LYS A 105 -8.69 -26.69 3.78
N ASN A 106 -7.39 -26.35 3.89
CA ASN A 106 -6.37 -27.32 4.26
C ASN A 106 -6.46 -27.68 5.75
N TYR A 107 -6.85 -26.74 6.61
CA TYR A 107 -7.11 -27.00 8.02
C TYR A 107 -8.30 -27.94 8.22
N GLU A 108 -9.42 -27.71 7.53
CA GLU A 108 -10.61 -28.57 7.60
C GLU A 108 -10.31 -30.00 7.14
N LYS A 109 -9.59 -30.17 6.02
CA LYS A 109 -9.16 -31.49 5.54
C LYS A 109 -8.20 -32.23 6.48
N GLY A 110 -7.44 -31.51 7.30
CA GLY A 110 -6.54 -32.10 8.29
C GLY A 110 -7.25 -32.67 9.52
N ASN A 111 -8.50 -32.25 9.77
CA ASN A 111 -9.32 -32.70 10.91
C ASN A 111 -10.27 -33.85 10.56
N GLU A 112 -10.31 -34.30 9.30
CA GLU A 112 -11.16 -35.42 8.83
C GLU A 112 -10.40 -36.75 8.68
N ASN A 113 -9.10 -36.80 9.04
CA ASN A 113 -8.27 -38.01 9.09
C ASN A 113 -7.86 -38.34 10.53
#